data_AF-A0A526YK08-F1
#
_entry.id   AF-A0A526YK08-F1
#
_cell.length_a   1.000
_cell.length_b   1.000
_cell.length_c   1.000
_cell.angle_alpha   90.00
_cell.angle_beta   90.00
_cell.angle_gamma   90.00
#
_symmetry.space_group_name_H-M   'P 1'
#
loop_
_entity.id
_entity.type
_entity.pdbx_description
1 polymer ?
#
loop_
_entity_poly.entity_id
_entity_poly.type
_entity_poly.pdbx_seq_one_letter_code
_entity_poly.pdbx_strand_id
1 'polypeptide(L)' 'AYDDALERNDHDALVAALARNVRPDAGTWPQATHLAGYVADVSRRLAEQPTESIVSGTVAFPVAKPI' A
#
# COMPACT_ATOMS: atom_id res chain seq x y z
N ALA A 1 -4.69 11.34 1.78
CA ALA A 1 -3.22 11.24 1.65
C ALA A 1 -2.80 9.93 1.00
N TYR A 2 -3.09 8.76 1.60
CA TYR A 2 -2.85 7.47 0.93
C TYR A 2 -3.82 7.25 -0.22
N ASP A 3 -5.12 7.44 0.03
CA ASP A 3 -6.16 7.26 -0.99
C ASP A 3 -5.94 8.18 -2.20
N ASP A 4 -5.69 9.48 -1.99
CA ASP A 4 -5.36 10.41 -3.09
C ASP A 4 -4.13 9.96 -3.90
N ALA A 5 -3.11 9.43 -3.23
CA ALA A 5 -1.90 8.94 -3.90
C ALA A 5 -2.17 7.66 -4.70
N LEU A 6 -3.01 6.76 -4.17
CA LEU A 6 -3.44 5.55 -4.88
C LEU A 6 -4.34 5.87 -6.08
N GLU A 7 -5.31 6.76 -5.91
CA GLU A 7 -6.23 7.19 -6.98
C GLU A 7 -5.48 7.86 -8.14
N ARG A 8 -4.42 8.63 -7.83
CA ARG A 8 -3.58 9.31 -8.83
C ARG A 8 -2.44 8.44 -9.35
N ASN A 9 -2.29 7.22 -8.83
CA ASN A 9 -1.12 6.36 -9.07
C ASN A 9 0.22 7.09 -8.81
N ASP A 10 0.24 7.96 -7.80
CA ASP A 10 1.36 8.80 -7.40
C ASP A 10 2.21 8.07 -6.35
N HIS A 11 3.17 7.30 -6.85
CA HIS A 11 4.03 6.47 -6.00
C HIS A 11 4.86 7.31 -5.02
N ASP A 12 5.39 8.45 -5.46
CA ASP A 12 6.26 9.29 -4.64
C ASP A 12 5.48 9.96 -3.50
N ALA A 13 4.25 10.41 -3.77
CA ALA A 13 3.36 10.90 -2.72
C ALA A 13 3.01 9.81 -1.70
N LEU A 14 2.82 8.57 -2.15
CA LEU A 14 2.56 7.43 -1.27
C LEU A 14 3.78 7.12 -0.38
N VAL A 15 5.00 7.11 -0.94
CA VAL A 15 6.26 6.93 -0.20
C VAL A 15 6.39 8.00 0.89
N ALA A 16 6.22 9.27 0.52
CA ALA A 16 6.35 10.39 1.46
C ALA A 16 5.30 10.32 2.57
N ALA A 17 4.06 9.99 2.23
CA ALA A 17 2.98 9.82 3.21
C ALA A 17 3.28 8.66 4.18
N LEU A 18 3.73 7.52 3.66
CA LEU A 18 4.09 6.37 4.49
C LEU A 18 5.26 6.70 5.41
N ALA A 19 6.29 7.38 4.91
CA ALA A 19 7.45 7.75 5.72
C ALA A 19 7.09 8.66 6.89
N ARG A 20 6.29 9.70 6.61
CA ARG A 20 5.80 10.62 7.65
C ARG A 20 4.94 9.93 8.70
N ASN A 21 4.11 8.97 8.29
CA ASN A 21 3.07 8.43 9.16
C ASN A 21 3.50 7.15 9.92
N VAL A 22 4.39 6.34 9.34
CA VAL A 22 4.81 5.04 9.93
C VAL A 22 6.13 5.17 10.70
N ARG A 23 7.12 5.87 10.15
CA ARG A 23 8.43 6.08 10.79
C ARG A 23 8.94 7.51 10.60
N PRO A 24 8.27 8.52 11.20
CA PRO A 24 8.70 9.91 11.08
C PRO A 24 10.12 10.15 11.61
N ASP A 25 10.53 9.41 12.64
CA ASP A 25 11.82 9.65 13.33
C ASP A 25 13.01 8.92 12.68
N ALA A 26 12.79 8.16 11.61
CA ALA A 26 13.84 7.36 10.98
C ALA A 26 14.78 8.18 10.07
N GLY A 27 14.51 9.48 9.86
CA GLY A 27 15.21 10.29 8.87
C GLY A 27 14.99 9.70 7.48
N THR A 28 16.05 9.25 6.81
CA THR A 28 15.93 8.51 5.56
C THR A 28 15.42 7.09 5.83
N TRP A 29 14.27 6.74 5.26
CA TRP A 29 13.68 5.39 5.39
C TRP A 29 13.51 4.73 4.00
N PRO A 30 14.53 4.02 3.49
CA PRO A 30 14.49 3.40 2.16
C PRO A 30 13.38 2.36 1.99
N GLN A 31 12.98 1.69 3.08
CA GLN A 31 11.91 0.70 3.04
C GLN A 31 10.51 1.32 2.82
N ALA A 32 10.37 2.65 2.91
CA ALA A 32 9.13 3.33 2.55
C ALA A 32 8.76 3.08 1.08
N THR A 33 9.74 3.01 0.17
CA THR A 33 9.53 2.69 -1.25
C THR A 33 9.05 1.27 -1.45
N HIS A 34 9.64 0.31 -0.75
CA HIS A 34 9.19 -1.09 -0.80
C HIS A 34 7.78 -1.26 -0.24
N LEU A 35 7.47 -0.57 0.87
CA LEU A 35 6.13 -0.57 1.45
C LEU A 35 5.11 0.07 0.51
N ALA A 36 5.44 1.20 -0.12
CA ALA A 36 4.57 1.85 -1.10
C ALA A 36 4.26 0.94 -2.30
N GLY A 37 5.27 0.21 -2.79
CA GLY A 37 5.09 -0.76 -3.87
C GLY A 37 4.17 -1.91 -3.47
N TYR A 38 4.30 -2.43 -2.25
CA TYR A 38 3.39 -3.44 -1.72
C TYR A 38 1.96 -2.91 -1.59
N VAL A 39 1.77 -1.72 -1.03
CA VAL A 39 0.43 -1.10 -0.85
C VAL A 39 -0.27 -0.90 -2.20
N ALA A 40 0.45 -0.43 -3.22
CA ALA A 40 -0.11 -0.28 -4.56
C ALA A 40 -0.53 -1.62 -5.19
N ASP A 41 0.29 -2.67 -5.07
CA ASP A 41 -0.06 -4.02 -5.57
C ASP A 41 -1.28 -4.60 -4.83
N VAL A 42 -1.32 -4.46 -3.50
CA VAL A 42 -2.45 -4.88 -2.67
C VAL A 42 -3.73 -4.16 -3.08
N SER A 43 -3.70 -2.83 -3.23
CA SER A 43 -4.87 -2.03 -3.61
C SER A 43 -5.46 -2.52 -4.94
N ARG A 44 -4.61 -2.78 -5.93
CA ARG A 44 -5.03 -3.32 -7.23
C ARG A 44 -5.66 -4.70 -7.09
N ARG A 45 -5.04 -5.61 -6.33
CA ARG A 45 -5.57 -6.97 -6.12
C ARG A 45 -6.85 -7.01 -5.30
N LEU A 46 -7.04 -6.08 -4.37
CA LEU A 46 -8.30 -5.95 -3.64
C LEU A 46 -9.43 -5.51 -4.58
N ALA A 47 -9.15 -4.58 -5.50
CA ALA A 47 -10.12 -4.15 -6.50
C ALA A 47 -10.49 -5.27 -7.50
N GLU A 48 -9.59 -6.23 -7.73
CA GLU A 48 -9.84 -7.42 -8.56
C GLU A 48 -10.62 -8.53 -7.82
N GLN A 49 -10.79 -8.45 -6.49
CA GLN A 49 -11.50 -9.48 -5.72
C GLN A 49 -13.03 -9.34 -5.86
N PRO A 50 -13.77 -10.45 -6.02
CA PRO A 50 -15.22 -10.43 -6.03
C PRO A 50 -15.78 -9.80 -4.75
N THR A 51 -16.84 -9.00 -4.89
CA THR A 51 -17.50 -8.39 -3.72
C THR A 51 -18.02 -9.48 -2.78
N GLU A 52 -18.50 -10.60 -3.32
CA GLU A 52 -18.96 -11.78 -2.57
C GLU A 52 -17.87 -12.37 -1.67
N SER A 53 -16.62 -12.40 -2.15
CA SER A 53 -15.48 -12.86 -1.35
C SER A 53 -15.16 -11.90 -0.20
N ILE A 54 -15.24 -10.59 -0.46
CA ILE A 54 -15.02 -9.57 0.57
C ILE A 54 -16.12 -9.66 1.65
N VAL A 55 -17.40 -9.71 1.27
CA VAL A 55 -18.52 -9.75 2.22
C VAL A 55 -18.63 -11.08 2.98
N SER A 56 -18.14 -12.18 2.40
CA SER A 56 -18.06 -13.48 3.08
C SER A 56 -16.86 -13.61 4.02
N GLY A 57 -16.02 -12.58 4.14
CA GLY A 57 -14.85 -12.58 5.02
C GLY A 57 -13.66 -13.37 4.48
N THR A 58 -13.65 -13.66 3.17
CA THR A 58 -12.58 -14.40 2.50
C THR A 58 -11.60 -13.48 1.75
N VAL A 59 -11.58 -12.19 2.10
CA VAL A 59 -10.65 -11.21 1.55
C VAL A 59 -9.19 -11.66 1.77
N ALA A 60 -8.39 -11.58 0.72
CA ALA A 60 -7.00 -12.01 0.74
C ALA A 60 -6.05 -10.84 0.46
N PHE A 61 -4.92 -10.84 1.18
CA PHE A 61 -3.80 -9.93 0.94
C PHE A 61 -2.61 -10.74 0.44
N PRO A 62 -1.91 -10.32 -0.63
CA PRO A 62 -0.68 -10.98 -1.06
C PRO A 62 0.37 -10.95 0.05
N VAL A 63 1.21 -11.99 0.12
CA VAL A 63 2.36 -11.99 1.02
C VAL A 63 3.37 -10.94 0.54
N ALA A 64 3.86 -10.09 1.45
CA ALA A 64 4.92 -9.14 1.14
C ALA A 64 6.18 -9.89 0.67
N LYS A 65 6.77 -9.45 -0.44
CA LYS A 65 8.00 -10.05 -0.95
C LYS A 65 9.19 -9.63 -0.06
N PRO A 66 10.17 -10.52 0.15
CA PRO A 66 11.41 -10.15 0.81
C PRO A 66 12.07 -8.97 0.09
N ILE A 67 12.74 -8.13 0.88
CA ILE A 67 13.49 -6.94 0.43
C ILE A 67 14.95 -7.32 0.20
#